data_AF-A0A1I7J9K8-F1
#
_entry.id   AF-A0A1I7J9K8-F1
#
_cell.length_a   1.000
_cell.length_b   1.000
_cell.length_c   1.000
_cell.angle_alpha   90.00
_cell.angle_beta   90.00
_cell.angle_gamma   90.00
#
_symmetry.space_group_name_H-M   'P 1'
#
loop_
_entity.id
_entity.type
_entity.pdbx_description
1 polymer ?
#
loop_
_entity_poly.entity_id
_entity_poly.type
_entity_poly.pdbx_seq_one_letter_code
_entity_poly.pdbx_strand_id
1 'polypeptide(L)' 'MKNKNIVVLDKRDEWSKFSEFMAGIYAKYADEVGLDDLPDPEVLFYRNKVMKMYKAYMRHVNREKCRRAHNDIEYGFCW' A
#
# COMPACT_ATOMS: atom_id res chain seq x y z
N MET A 1 32.63 -34.62 28.60
CA MET A 1 32.39 -33.16 28.52
C MET A 1 31.78 -32.89 27.15
N LYS A 2 30.56 -32.35 27.07
CA LYS A 2 29.92 -32.04 25.77
C LYS A 2 30.50 -30.72 25.26
N ASN A 3 31.27 -30.77 24.16
CA ASN A 3 31.75 -29.57 23.49
C ASN A 3 30.53 -28.77 22.99
N LYS A 4 30.31 -27.60 23.57
CA LYS A 4 29.34 -26.62 23.05
C LYS A 4 30.02 -25.92 21.89
N ASN A 5 29.70 -26.33 20.66
CA ASN A 5 30.11 -25.58 19.48
C ASN A 5 29.35 -24.24 19.49
N ILE A 6 30.05 -23.16 19.81
CA ILE A 6 29.52 -21.80 19.77
C ILE A 6 29.59 -21.35 18.32
N VAL A 7 28.43 -21.36 17.65
CA VAL A 7 28.29 -20.81 16.30
C VAL A 7 28.18 -19.28 16.44
N VAL A 8 29.28 -18.58 16.16
CA VAL A 8 29.29 -17.12 16.09
C VAL A 8 28.82 -16.72 14.69
N LEU A 9 27.61 -16.16 14.59
CA LEU A 9 27.05 -15.66 13.33
C LEU A 9 27.65 -14.27 13.02
N ASP A 10 28.60 -14.25 12.09
CA ASP A 10 29.45 -13.09 11.77
C ASP A 10 28.75 -12.00 10.93
N LYS A 11 27.57 -12.30 10.37
CA LYS A 11 26.73 -11.33 9.64
C LYS A 11 25.28 -11.54 10.06
N ARG A 12 24.55 -10.44 10.30
CA ARG A 12 23.09 -10.49 10.49
C ARG A 12 22.50 -11.22 9.30
N ASP A 13 22.04 -12.43 9.56
CA ASP A 13 21.38 -13.30 8.61
C ASP A 13 20.22 -12.53 7.97
N GLU A 14 19.95 -12.76 6.68
CA GLU A 14 18.88 -12.05 5.97
C GLU A 14 17.53 -12.29 6.66
N TRP A 15 17.37 -13.45 7.29
CA TRP A 15 16.25 -13.81 8.15
C TRP A 15 16.15 -12.96 9.42
N SER A 16 17.27 -12.57 10.02
CA SER A 16 17.26 -11.64 11.17
C SER A 16 16.74 -10.27 10.74
N LYS A 17 17.19 -9.74 9.59
CA LYS A 17 16.70 -8.46 9.06
C LYS A 17 15.22 -8.52 8.69
N PHE A 18 14.78 -9.64 8.11
CA PHE A 18 13.37 -9.87 7.82
C PHE A 18 12.53 -9.92 9.10
N SER A 19 13.00 -10.60 10.14
CA SER A 19 12.29 -10.67 11.43
C SER A 19 12.17 -9.30 12.11
N GLU A 20 13.21 -8.46 12.05
CA GLU A 20 13.16 -7.09 12.57
C GLU A 20 12.17 -6.22 11.77
N PHE A 21 12.15 -6.36 10.45
CA PHE A 21 11.18 -5.67 9.60
C PHE A 21 9.74 -6.07 9.95
N MET A 22 9.46 -7.38 10.03
CA MET A 22 8.13 -7.88 10.38
C MET A 22 7.73 -7.46 11.80
N ALA A 23 8.65 -7.51 12.77
CA ALA A 23 8.40 -7.04 14.13
C ALA A 23 8.03 -5.55 14.17
N GLY A 24 8.66 -4.71 13.35
CA GLY A 24 8.29 -3.29 13.21
C GLY A 24 6.90 -3.09 12.61
N ILE A 25 6.52 -3.91 11.62
CA ILE A 25 5.16 -3.90 11.05
C ILE A 25 4.14 -4.32 12.11
N TYR A 26 4.38 -5.42 12.83
CA TYR A 26 3.50 -5.86 13.89
C TYR A 26 3.39 -4.82 15.01
N ALA A 27 4.50 -4.28 15.52
CA ALA A 27 4.47 -3.26 16.56
C ALA A 27 3.72 -1.98 16.14
N LYS A 28 3.79 -1.60 14.86
CA LYS A 28 3.09 -0.43 14.35
C LYS A 28 1.58 -0.64 14.24
N TYR A 29 1.14 -1.81 13.78
CA TYR A 29 -0.27 -2.04 13.44
C TYR A 29 -1.02 -2.91 14.46
N ALA A 30 -0.34 -3.55 15.41
CA ALA A 30 -0.96 -4.43 16.40
C ALA A 30 -1.96 -3.71 17.31
N ASP A 31 -1.69 -2.44 17.64
CA ASP A 31 -2.59 -1.64 18.47
C ASP A 31 -3.63 -0.85 17.65
N GLU A 32 -3.35 -0.62 16.35
CA GLU A 32 -4.20 0.20 15.48
C GLU A 32 -5.29 -0.62 14.76
N VAL A 33 -5.05 -1.91 14.51
CA VAL A 33 -5.94 -2.75 13.70
C VAL A 33 -6.03 -4.15 14.32
N GLY A 34 -7.18 -4.44 14.94
CA GLY A 34 -7.48 -5.79 15.41
C GLY A 34 -7.55 -6.77 14.23
N LEU A 35 -7.04 -7.99 14.40
CA LEU A 35 -7.17 -9.05 13.38
C LEU A 35 -8.64 -9.33 13.03
N ASP A 36 -9.54 -9.15 13.99
CA ASP A 36 -10.98 -9.33 13.83
C ASP A 36 -11.65 -8.16 13.08
N ASP A 37 -11.00 -7.00 13.03
CA ASP A 37 -11.48 -5.80 12.32
C ASP A 37 -11.04 -5.78 10.84
N LEU A 38 -10.24 -6.77 10.41
CA LEU A 38 -9.78 -6.83 9.02
C LEU A 38 -10.98 -7.10 8.10
N PRO A 39 -11.16 -6.28 7.05
CA PRO A 39 -12.15 -6.59 6.04
C PRO A 39 -11.75 -7.90 5.34
N ASP A 40 -12.76 -8.67 4.93
CA ASP A 40 -12.56 -9.83 4.08
C ASP A 40 -11.59 -9.47 2.93
N PRO A 41 -10.47 -10.22 2.77
CA PRO A 41 -9.46 -9.93 1.76
C PRO A 41 -10.05 -9.77 0.36
N GLU A 42 -11.01 -10.61 -0.01
CA GLU A 42 -11.63 -10.57 -1.33
C GLU A 42 -12.46 -9.28 -1.52
N VAL A 43 -13.21 -8.89 -0.49
CA VAL A 43 -13.97 -7.63 -0.46
C VAL A 43 -13.03 -6.43 -0.53
N LEU A 44 -11.90 -6.47 0.18
CA LEU A 44 -10.89 -5.41 0.13
C LEU A 44 -10.29 -5.27 -1.28
N PHE A 45 -9.90 -6.38 -1.91
CA PHE A 45 -9.37 -6.37 -3.28
C PHE A 45 -10.40 -5.85 -4.28
N TYR A 46 -11.66 -6.27 -4.15
CA TYR A 46 -12.74 -5.79 -4.99
C TYR A 46 -12.94 -4.28 -4.85
N ARG A 47 -13.06 -3.76 -3.61
CA ARG A 47 -13.16 -2.32 -3.34
C ARG A 47 -12.01 -1.53 -3.94
N ASN A 48 -10.78 -2.02 -3.79
CA ASN A 48 -9.59 -1.40 -4.35
C ASN A 48 -9.63 -1.35 -5.89
N LYS A 49 -10.11 -2.43 -6.53
CA LYS A 49 -10.27 -2.48 -7.99
C LYS A 49 -11.31 -1.47 -8.46
N VAL A 50 -12.47 -1.42 -7.82
CA VAL A 50 -13.53 -0.44 -8.13
C VAL A 50 -13.03 0.99 -7.95
N MET A 51 -12.33 1.27 -6.85
CA MET A 51 -11.78 2.61 -6.57
C MET A 51 -10.73 3.03 -7.61
N LYS A 52 -9.88 2.10 -8.07
CA LYS A 52 -8.94 2.35 -9.17
C LYS A 52 -9.67 2.70 -10.47
N MET A 53 -10.71 1.95 -10.81
CA MET A 53 -11.52 2.22 -12.01
C MET A 53 -12.23 3.58 -11.93
N TYR A 54 -12.80 3.91 -10.77
CA TYR A 54 -13.43 5.21 -10.54
C TYR A 54 -12.45 6.38 -10.70
N LYS A 55 -11.24 6.28 -10.11
CA LYS A 55 -10.20 7.30 -10.28
C LYS A 55 -9.78 7.46 -11.74
N ALA A 56 -9.66 6.35 -12.48
CA ALA A 56 -9.36 6.40 -13.91
C ALA A 56 -10.48 7.09 -14.71
N TYR A 57 -11.74 6.76 -14.41
CA TYR A 57 -12.90 7.40 -15.00
C TYR A 57 -12.93 8.91 -14.72
N MET A 58 -12.73 9.33 -13.47
CA MET A 58 -12.72 10.75 -13.09
C MET A 58 -11.60 11.52 -13.80
N ARG A 59 -10.40 10.93 -13.94
CA ARG A 59 -9.33 11.54 -14.74
C ARG A 59 -9.70 11.70 -16.20
N HIS A 60 -10.37 10.71 -16.79
CA HIS A 60 -10.87 10.80 -18.17
C HIS A 60 -11.93 11.89 -18.32
N VAL A 61 -12.91 11.95 -17.40
CA VAL A 61 -13.95 12.98 -17.39
C VAL A 61 -13.34 14.37 -17.26
N ASN A 62 -12.38 14.57 -16.35
CA ASN A 62 -11.70 15.85 -16.20
C ASN A 62 -10.94 16.21 -17.48
N ARG A 63 -10.23 15.27 -18.10
CA ARG A 63 -9.56 15.49 -19.39
C ARG A 63 -10.54 15.93 -20.48
N GLU A 64 -11.68 15.27 -20.61
CA GLU A 64 -12.70 15.64 -21.61
C GLU A 64 -13.35 17.00 -21.30
N LYS A 65 -13.61 17.31 -20.02
CA LYS A 65 -14.09 18.64 -19.61
C LYS A 65 -13.09 19.73 -19.99
N CYS A 66 -11.81 19.50 -19.74
CA CYS A 66 -10.76 20.46 -20.07
C CYS A 66 -10.52 20.56 -21.58
N ARG A 67 -10.68 19.47 -22.32
CA ARG A 67 -10.67 19.49 -23.79
C ARG A 67 -11.81 20.33 -24.36
N ARG A 68 -13.03 20.21 -23.79
CA ARG A 68 -14.18 21.04 -24.17
C ARG A 68 -13.95 22.51 -23.81
N ALA A 69 -13.53 22.79 -22.57
CA ALA A 69 -13.20 24.15 -22.12
C ALA A 69 -12.02 24.79 -22.87
N HIS A 70 -11.13 24.02 -23.48
CA HIS A 70 -10.08 24.54 -24.36
C HIS A 70 -10.59 24.85 -25.78
N ASN A 71 -11.65 24.17 -26.23
CA ASN A 71 -12.29 24.42 -27.53
C ASN A 71 -13.30 25.58 -27.46
N ASP A 72 -13.80 25.90 -26.27
CA ASP A 72 -14.65 27.05 -25.97
C ASP A 72 -13.72 28.18 -25.49
N ILE A 73 -13.47 29.21 -26.28
CA ILE A 73 -12.36 30.19 -26.16
C ILE A 73 -12.46 31.13 -24.92
N GLU A 74 -13.14 30.75 -23.85
CA GLU A 74 -13.19 31.51 -22.60
C GLU A 74 -12.48 30.75 -21.47
N TYR A 75 -11.28 31.25 -21.15
CA TYR A 75 -10.34 30.77 -20.15
C TYR A 75 -10.97 30.12 -18.90
N GLY A 76 -10.65 28.85 -18.66
CA GLY A 76 -10.89 28.17 -17.39
C GLY A 76 -9.74 27.20 -17.05
N PHE A 77 -8.96 27.51 -16.03
CA PHE A 77 -7.86 26.68 -15.54
C PHE A 77 -8.35 25.27 -15.15
N CYS A 78 -7.77 24.25 -15.78
CA CYS A 78 -8.00 22.84 -15.50
C CYS A 78 -7.03 22.36 -14.41
N TRP A 79 -7.54 21.96 -13.24
CA TRP A 79 -6.77 21.27 -12.19
C TRP A 79 -6.77 19.75 -12.39
#